data_AF-A0A498FCT0-F1
#
_entry.id   AF-A0A498FCT0-F1
#
_cell.length_a   1.000
_cell.length_b   1.000
_cell.length_c   1.000
_cell.angle_alpha   90.00
_cell.angle_beta   90.00
_cell.angle_gamma   90.00
#
_symmetry.space_group_name_H-M   'P 1'
#
loop_
_entity.id
_entity.type
_entity.pdbx_description
1 polymer ?
#
loop_
_entity_poly.entity_id
_entity_poly.type
_entity_poly.pdbx_seq_one_letter_code
_entity_poly.pdbx_strand_id
1 'polypeptide(L)'
;MKLEATKLTRWIQILTTLDSHGFMTTSQLQRLHNLGGRRNANRILNDMNDLLSSFQLEEKVYYLSAKGRKEIGSTTVRRRTLHTQHSLLRNEVYLSYRPDYWRVEFPIKWADKSVIPDAIFKRDGQFVFLEVDHTQSMA
;
A
#
# COMPACT_ATOMS: atom_id res chain seq x y z
N MET A 1 26.71 -9.54 10.89
CA MET A 1 26.58 -9.47 9.40
C MET A 1 25.22 -9.94 8.88
N LYS A 2 24.73 -11.16 9.17
CA LYS A 2 23.42 -11.65 8.67
C LYS A 2 22.19 -10.87 9.17
N LEU A 3 22.20 -10.39 10.42
CA LEU A 3 21.07 -9.65 11.01
C LEU A 3 20.83 -8.30 10.34
N GLU A 4 21.89 -7.52 10.11
CA GLU A 4 21.81 -6.22 9.43
C GLU A 4 21.33 -6.37 7.97
N ALA A 5 21.82 -7.38 7.25
CA ALA A 5 21.34 -7.68 5.91
C ALA A 5 19.84 -8.01 5.91
N THR A 6 19.38 -8.83 6.86
CA THR A 6 17.95 -9.19 6.98
C THR A 6 17.08 -7.97 7.32
N LYS A 7 17.59 -7.07 8.17
CA LYS A 7 16.92 -5.81 8.51
C LYS A 7 16.78 -4.93 7.28
N LEU A 8 17.86 -4.74 6.53
CA LEU A 8 17.87 -3.95 5.29
C LEU A 8 16.92 -4.52 4.24
N THR A 9 16.91 -5.85 4.05
CA THR A 9 15.96 -6.52 3.15
C THR A 9 14.52 -6.22 3.54
N ARG A 10 14.17 -6.29 4.83
CA ARG A 10 12.81 -5.98 5.30
C ARG A 10 12.43 -4.52 5.04
N TRP A 11 13.35 -3.60 5.28
CA TRP A 11 13.09 -2.17 5.06
C TRP A 11 12.82 -1.89 3.60
N ILE A 12 13.64 -2.43 2.70
CA ILE A 12 13.43 -2.31 1.25
C ILE A 12 12.05 -2.87 0.85
N GLN A 13 11.67 -4.04 1.38
CA GLN A 13 10.34 -4.62 1.10
C GLN A 13 9.18 -3.72 1.54
N ILE A 14 9.28 -3.09 2.72
CA ILE A 14 8.28 -2.13 3.21
C ILE A 14 8.24 -0.89 2.30
N LEU A 15 9.40 -0.36 1.90
CA LEU A 15 9.47 0.80 1.00
C LEU A 15 8.86 0.50 -0.37
N THR A 16 9.21 -0.62 -1.00
CA THR A 16 8.63 -1.06 -2.28
C THR A 16 7.12 -1.29 -2.18
N THR A 17 6.65 -1.80 -1.05
CA THR A 17 5.21 -1.95 -0.80
C THR A 17 4.50 -0.61 -0.76
N LEU A 18 5.05 0.35 -0.01
CA LEU A 18 4.48 1.70 0.09
C LEU A 18 4.55 2.46 -1.24
N ASP A 19 5.56 2.19 -2.07
CA ASP A 19 5.63 2.73 -3.43
C ASP A 19 4.46 2.24 -4.29
N SER A 20 4.23 0.92 -4.25
CA SER A 20 3.22 0.25 -5.08
C SER A 20 1.79 0.54 -4.61
N HIS A 21 1.56 0.63 -3.29
CA HIS A 21 0.24 0.76 -2.68
C HIS A 21 -0.11 2.18 -2.24
N GLY A 22 0.87 3.09 -2.24
CA GLY A 22 0.74 4.49 -1.85
C GLY A 22 0.68 4.72 -0.34
N PHE A 23 -0.37 4.24 0.31
CA PHE A 23 -0.62 4.43 1.74
C PHE A 23 -0.96 3.10 2.39
N MET A 24 -0.41 2.84 3.57
CA MET A 24 -0.75 1.65 4.36
C MET A 24 -0.87 2.02 5.82
N THR A 25 -1.84 1.41 6.51
CA THR A 25 -1.91 1.54 7.96
C THR A 25 -0.82 0.71 8.66
N THR A 26 -0.63 0.98 9.95
CA THR A 26 0.27 0.17 10.80
C THR A 26 -0.15 -1.31 10.79
N SER A 27 -1.45 -1.61 10.93
CA SER A 27 -1.96 -3.00 10.92
C SER A 27 -1.82 -3.66 9.54
N GLN A 28 -2.01 -2.90 8.46
CA GLN A 28 -1.80 -3.39 7.10
C GLN A 28 -0.35 -3.78 6.85
N LEU A 29 0.61 -2.92 7.22
CA LEU A 29 2.05 -3.22 7.13
C LEU A 29 2.44 -4.40 8.03
N GLN A 30 1.89 -4.47 9.24
CA GLN A 30 2.13 -5.56 10.18
C GLN A 30 1.73 -6.92 9.60
N ARG A 31 0.53 -7.02 9.02
CA ARG A 31 0.02 -8.27 8.42
C ARG A 31 0.73 -8.62 7.12
N LEU A 32 1.06 -7.62 6.29
CA LEU A 32 1.73 -7.89 5.01
C LEU A 32 3.15 -8.43 5.20
N HIS A 33 3.91 -7.78 6.08
CA HIS A 33 5.34 -8.05 6.29
C HIS A 33 5.64 -8.93 7.51
N ASN A 34 4.61 -9.50 8.15
CA ASN A 34 4.73 -10.35 9.33
C ASN A 34 5.59 -9.71 10.42
N LEU A 35 5.31 -8.45 10.78
CA LEU A 35 6.13 -7.65 11.71
C LEU A 35 5.99 -8.09 13.19
N GLY A 36 5.42 -9.26 13.46
CA GLY A 36 5.13 -9.73 14.82
C GLY A 36 4.02 -8.92 15.49
N GLY A 37 4.10 -8.74 16.80
CA GLY A 37 3.11 -7.98 17.58
C GLY A 37 3.18 -6.47 17.36
N ARG A 38 2.13 -5.75 17.76
CA ARG A 38 1.96 -4.30 17.55
C ARG A 38 3.16 -3.48 18.04
N ARG A 39 3.71 -3.80 19.22
CA ARG A 39 4.90 -3.12 19.77
C ARG A 39 6.11 -3.26 18.86
N ASN A 40 6.34 -4.45 18.29
CA ASN A 40 7.47 -4.68 17.39
C ASN A 40 7.26 -3.97 16.04
N ALA A 41 6.04 -4.00 15.50
CA ALA A 41 5.70 -3.26 14.29
C ALA A 41 5.96 -1.75 14.47
N ASN A 42 5.47 -1.15 15.56
CA ASN A 42 5.71 0.26 15.87
C ASN A 42 7.21 0.57 16.00
N ARG A 43 7.98 -0.29 16.70
CA ARG A 43 9.43 -0.11 16.82
C ARG A 43 10.11 -0.10 15.45
N ILE A 44 9.83 -1.09 14.60
CA ILE A 44 10.41 -1.19 13.25
C ILE A 44 10.05 0.04 12.41
N LEU A 45 8.79 0.47 12.41
CA LEU A 45 8.33 1.61 11.62
C LEU A 45 8.89 2.94 12.16
N ASN A 46 9.11 3.05 13.47
CA ASN A 46 9.80 4.21 14.07
C ASN A 46 11.29 4.22 13.73
N ASP A 47 11.96 3.07 13.69
CA ASP A 47 13.37 2.98 13.25
C ASP A 47 13.52 3.42 11.77
N MET A 48 12.45 3.38 10.99
CA MET A 48 12.38 3.82 9.59
C MET A 48 11.90 5.27 9.40
N ASN A 49 11.75 6.06 10.48
CA ASN A 49 11.14 7.39 10.46
C ASN A 49 11.69 8.36 9.39
N ASP A 50 12.97 8.30 9.08
CA ASP A 50 13.59 9.14 8.04
C ASP A 50 13.13 8.77 6.63
N LEU A 51 12.80 7.50 6.41
CA LEU A 51 12.40 6.93 5.11
C LEU A 51 10.88 6.99 4.93
N LEU A 52 10.13 7.16 6.01
CA LEU A 52 8.68 7.11 6.02
C LEU A 52 8.08 8.43 6.50
N SER A 53 7.08 8.92 5.80
CA SER A 53 6.20 9.96 6.32
C SER A 53 4.92 9.32 6.88
N SER A 54 4.29 9.96 7.86
CA SER A 54 3.09 9.42 8.48
C SER A 54 2.11 10.50 8.94
N PHE A 55 0.85 10.11 9.09
CA PHE A 55 -0.20 10.93 9.70
C PHE A 55 -1.19 10.03 10.43
N GLN A 56 -2.02 10.63 11.29
CA GLN A 56 -3.00 9.90 12.11
C GLN A 56 -4.39 9.89 11.44
N LEU A 57 -5.00 8.70 11.39
CA LEU A 57 -6.45 8.47 11.22
C LEU A 57 -6.95 7.64 12.41
N GLU A 58 -7.76 6.59 12.19
CA GLU A 58 -8.08 5.58 13.21
C GLU A 58 -6.81 4.88 13.73
N GLU A 59 -5.84 4.67 12.84
CA GLU A 59 -4.48 4.33 13.22
C GLU A 59 -3.46 5.10 12.36
N LYS A 60 -2.17 5.03 12.74
CA LYS A 60 -1.11 5.71 12.00
C LYS A 60 -0.97 5.12 10.60
N VAL A 61 -1.03 5.99 9.60
CA VAL A 61 -0.88 5.70 8.18
C VAL A 61 0.50 6.14 7.73
N TYR A 62 1.16 5.29 6.96
CA TYR A 62 2.51 5.50 6.45
C TYR A 62 2.52 5.59 4.92
N TYR A 63 3.46 6.37 4.40
CA TYR A 63 3.80 6.51 2.99
C TYR A 63 5.28 6.90 2.85
N LEU A 64 5.81 6.88 1.63
CA LEU A 64 7.23 7.19 1.42
C LEU A 64 7.55 8.67 1.67
N SER A 65 8.61 8.92 2.43
CA SER A 65 9.24 10.23 2.51
C SER A 65 10.04 10.53 1.24
N ALA A 66 10.54 11.76 1.07
CA ALA A 66 11.46 12.07 -0.02
C ALA A 66 12.74 11.22 0.01
N LYS A 67 13.26 10.94 1.21
CA LYS A 67 14.44 10.07 1.40
C LYS A 67 14.11 8.62 1.09
N GLY A 68 12.96 8.11 1.55
CA GLY A 68 12.51 6.75 1.25
C GLY A 68 12.33 6.50 -0.25
N ARG A 69 11.79 7.48 -1.00
CA ARG A 69 11.72 7.41 -2.46
C ARG A 69 13.08 7.33 -3.12
N LYS A 70 14.02 8.19 -2.69
CA LYS A 70 15.41 8.20 -3.19
C LYS A 70 16.09 6.85 -2.96
N GLU A 71 15.87 6.23 -1.81
CA GLU A 71 16.47 4.92 -1.44
C GLU A 71 16.10 3.80 -2.41
N ILE A 72 14.87 3.81 -2.94
CA ILE A 72 14.38 2.78 -3.88
C ILE A 72 14.30 3.27 -5.34
N GLY A 73 14.78 4.48 -5.63
CA GLY A 73 14.71 5.08 -6.96
C GLY A 73 13.30 5.47 -7.43
N SER A 74 12.34 5.63 -6.53
CA SER A 74 10.96 6.02 -6.88
C SER A 74 10.84 7.51 -7.20
N THR A 75 10.12 7.82 -8.28
CA THR A 75 9.76 9.19 -8.67
C THR A 75 8.37 9.59 -8.18
N THR A 76 7.57 8.63 -7.70
CA THR A 76 6.16 8.83 -7.36
C THR A 76 6.00 9.60 -6.05
N VAL A 77 5.55 10.86 -6.13
CA VAL A 77 5.29 11.68 -4.94
C VAL A 77 3.86 11.44 -4.46
N ARG A 78 3.70 11.10 -3.17
CA ARG A 78 2.39 10.97 -2.52
C ARG A 78 2.20 12.06 -1.47
N ARG A 79 0.97 12.56 -1.37
CA ARG A 79 0.52 13.51 -0.34
C ARG A 79 -0.85 13.05 0.16
N ARG A 80 -1.16 13.31 1.43
CA ARG A 80 -2.47 13.01 2.00
C ARG A 80 -3.55 13.78 1.22
N THR A 81 -4.57 13.08 0.77
CA THR A 81 -5.75 13.65 0.08
C THR A 81 -7.02 13.00 0.63
N LEU A 82 -8.20 13.46 0.20
CA LEU A 82 -9.47 12.81 0.53
C LEU A 82 -9.53 11.36 0.03
N HIS A 83 -8.84 11.06 -1.08
CA HIS A 83 -8.76 9.72 -1.66
C HIS A 83 -7.87 8.74 -0.86
N THR A 84 -7.19 9.19 0.20
CA THR A 84 -6.32 8.27 0.97
C THR A 84 -7.12 7.16 1.66
N GLN A 85 -8.32 7.43 2.18
CA GLN A 85 -9.15 6.38 2.80
C GLN A 85 -9.58 5.32 1.78
N HIS A 86 -9.91 5.75 0.56
CA HIS A 86 -10.20 4.88 -0.58
C HIS A 86 -9.03 3.94 -0.90
N SER A 87 -7.82 4.49 -0.99
CA SER A 87 -6.60 3.70 -1.18
C SER A 87 -6.40 2.67 -0.05
N LEU A 88 -6.67 3.03 1.20
CA LEU A 88 -6.56 2.11 2.34
C LEU A 88 -7.57 0.95 2.25
N LEU A 89 -8.82 1.22 1.88
CA LEU A 89 -9.84 0.19 1.64
C LEU A 89 -9.44 -0.76 0.51
N ARG A 90 -9.00 -0.21 -0.62
CA ARG A 90 -8.51 -0.98 -1.77
C ARG A 90 -7.35 -1.90 -1.36
N ASN A 91 -6.44 -1.40 -0.53
CA ASN A 91 -5.30 -2.17 -0.04
C ASN A 91 -5.70 -3.28 0.96
N GLU A 92 -6.85 -3.16 1.63
CA GLU A 92 -7.41 -4.24 2.46
C GLU A 92 -7.87 -5.42 1.59
N VAL A 93 -8.41 -5.14 0.41
CA VAL A 93 -8.76 -6.18 -0.58
C VAL A 93 -7.51 -6.89 -1.07
N TYR A 94 -6.44 -6.14 -1.37
CA TYR A 94 -5.15 -6.74 -1.72
C TYR A 94 -4.63 -7.66 -0.61
N LEU A 95 -4.70 -7.25 0.65
CA LEU A 95 -4.27 -8.05 1.80
C LEU A 95 -5.06 -9.35 1.97
N SER A 96 -6.35 -9.30 1.64
CA SER A 96 -7.27 -10.44 1.76
C SER A 96 -7.02 -11.49 0.68
N TYR A 97 -6.72 -11.06 -0.55
CA TYR A 97 -6.54 -11.97 -1.69
C TYR A 97 -5.07 -12.31 -2.01
N ARG A 98 -4.13 -11.42 -1.69
CA ARG A 98 -2.71 -11.48 -2.08
C ARG A 98 -2.49 -11.98 -3.52
N PRO A 99 -3.13 -11.34 -4.51
CA PRO A 99 -3.07 -11.84 -5.88
C PRO A 99 -1.69 -11.61 -6.50
N ASP A 100 -1.24 -12.56 -7.33
CA ASP A 100 0.02 -12.45 -8.08
C ASP A 100 -0.01 -11.31 -9.11
N TYR A 101 -1.20 -10.99 -9.61
CA TYR A 101 -1.44 -9.87 -10.50
C TYR A 101 -2.29 -8.82 -9.80
N TRP A 102 -1.74 -7.62 -9.66
CA TRP A 102 -2.42 -6.45 -9.10
C TRP A 102 -2.02 -5.20 -9.89
N ARG A 103 -3.01 -4.44 -10.35
CA ARG A 103 -2.81 -3.13 -10.98
C ARG A 103 -3.85 -2.16 -10.43
N VAL A 104 -3.39 -1.00 -9.98
CA VAL A 104 -4.22 0.09 -9.47
C VAL A 104 -4.56 1.05 -10.60
N GLU A 105 -5.80 1.53 -10.67
CA GLU A 105 -6.26 2.57 -11.60
C GLU A 105 -5.83 2.28 -13.06
N PHE A 106 -5.92 1.02 -13.48
CA PHE A 106 -5.44 0.60 -14.80
C PHE A 106 -6.54 0.75 -15.86
N PRO A 107 -6.36 1.59 -16.90
CA PRO A 107 -7.38 1.81 -17.90
C PRO A 107 -7.51 0.59 -18.82
N ILE A 108 -8.73 0.05 -18.87
CA ILE A 108 -9.12 -1.00 -19.80
C ILE A 108 -9.87 -0.33 -20.94
N LYS A 109 -9.42 -0.57 -22.18
CA LYS A 109 -10.02 0.01 -23.38
C LYS A 109 -10.54 -1.10 -24.29
N TRP A 110 -11.73 -0.91 -24.84
CA TRP A 110 -12.29 -1.79 -25.86
C TRP A 110 -13.10 -0.96 -26.85
N ALA A 111 -12.80 -1.12 -28.14
CA ALA A 111 -13.35 -0.26 -29.20
C ALA A 111 -13.19 1.24 -28.84
N ASP A 112 -14.30 1.95 -28.73
CA ASP A 112 -14.42 3.38 -28.39
C ASP A 112 -14.67 3.64 -26.89
N LYS A 113 -14.69 2.60 -26.05
CA LYS A 113 -15.02 2.67 -24.62
C LYS A 113 -13.82 2.43 -23.73
N SER A 114 -13.89 2.96 -22.52
CA SER A 114 -12.91 2.70 -21.46
C SER A 114 -13.55 2.63 -20.08
N VAL A 115 -12.93 1.86 -19.19
CA VAL A 115 -13.23 1.82 -17.76
C VAL A 115 -11.92 1.83 -16.99
N ILE A 116 -11.90 2.51 -15.84
CA ILE A 116 -10.76 2.56 -14.94
C ILE A 116 -11.27 2.12 -13.57
N PRO A 117 -11.15 0.83 -13.23
CA PRO A 117 -11.50 0.37 -11.90
C PRO A 117 -10.43 0.76 -10.88
N ASP A 118 -10.79 0.79 -9.61
CA ASP A 118 -9.84 1.05 -8.51
C ASP A 118 -8.66 0.09 -8.51
N ALA A 119 -8.95 -1.20 -8.77
CA ALA A 119 -7.92 -2.20 -9.03
C ALA A 119 -8.39 -3.27 -10.00
N ILE A 120 -7.43 -3.91 -10.64
CA ILE A 120 -7.61 -5.15 -11.39
C ILE A 120 -6.70 -6.20 -10.79
N PHE A 121 -7.25 -7.38 -10.55
CA PHE A 121 -6.47 -8.54 -10.12
C PHE A 121 -6.93 -9.82 -10.77
N LYS A 122 -6.09 -10.87 -10.70
CA LYS A 122 -6.47 -12.21 -11.16
C LYS A 122 -6.88 -13.08 -9.98
N ARG A 123 -7.97 -13.82 -10.16
CA ARG A 123 -8.46 -14.83 -9.23
C ARG A 123 -9.05 -15.99 -10.02
N ASP A 124 -8.63 -17.21 -9.71
CA ASP A 124 -9.13 -18.43 -10.35
C ASP A 124 -9.10 -18.36 -11.89
N GLY A 125 -8.01 -17.79 -12.44
CA GLY A 125 -7.79 -17.61 -13.88
C GLY A 125 -8.55 -16.44 -14.52
N GLN A 126 -9.42 -15.75 -13.78
CA GLN A 126 -10.27 -14.67 -14.28
C GLN A 126 -9.78 -13.30 -13.81
N PHE A 127 -10.00 -12.28 -14.62
CA PHE A 127 -9.78 -10.89 -14.21
C PHE A 127 -10.98 -10.40 -13.39
N VAL A 128 -10.69 -9.86 -12.22
CA VAL A 128 -11.66 -9.21 -11.32
C VAL A 128 -11.40 -7.71 -11.37
N PHE A 129 -12.45 -6.94 -11.65
CA PHE A 129 -12.41 -5.48 -11.59
C PHE A 129 -13.01 -5.09 -10.24
N LEU A 130 -12.23 -4.39 -9.44
CA LEU A 130 -12.58 -3.99 -8.08
C LEU A 130 -12.98 -2.51 -8.09
N GLU A 131 -14.11 -2.22 -7.45
CA GLU A 131 -14.48 -0.88 -6.98
C GLU A 131 -14.69 -0.97 -5.46
N VAL A 132 -14.17 0.00 -4.73
CA VAL A 132 -14.37 0.14 -3.28
C VAL A 132 -14.89 1.54 -2.99
N ASP A 133 -15.94 1.69 -2.19
CA ASP A 133 -16.42 3.03 -1.84
C ASP A 133 -16.36 3.22 -0.32
N HIS A 134 -15.75 4.32 0.12
CA HIS A 134 -15.73 4.72 1.54
C HIS A 134 -16.98 5.52 1.93
N THR A 135 -17.61 6.19 0.96
CA THR A 135 -18.79 7.04 1.19
C THR A 135 -20.02 6.40 0.56
N GLN A 136 -20.72 5.57 1.34
CA GLN A 136 -22.10 5.26 1.01
C GLN A 136 -22.96 6.41 1.54
N SER A 137 -23.47 7.26 0.65
CA SER A 137 -24.63 8.10 1.00
C SER A 137 -25.78 7.13 1.22
N MET A 138 -26.13 6.85 2.48
CA MET A 138 -27.40 6.20 2.80
C MET A 138 -28.48 7.17 2.33
N ALA A 139 -29.17 6.81 1.25
CA ALA A 139 -30.34 7.51 0.76
C ALA A 139 -31.50 7.36 1.77
#